data_AF-A0A453KSI0-F1
#
_entry.id   AF-A0A453KSI0-F1
#
_cell.length_a   1.000
_cell.length_b   1.000
_cell.length_c   1.000
_cell.angle_alpha   90.00
_cell.angle_beta   90.00
_cell.angle_gamma   90.00
#
_symmetry.space_group_name_H-M   'P 1'
#
loop_
_entity.id
_entity.type
_entity.pdbx_description
1 polymer ?
#
loop_
_entity_poly.entity_id
_entity_poly.type
_entity_poly.pdbx_seq_one_letter_code
_entity_poly.pdbx_strand_id
1 'polypeptide(L)'
;MPRITASRIPVMRELLKVGRRLSCSHCRMSKKTRPRLRTMVREEAGDMEDALYEKLKDAIMEAGSLRHEAYEETRRRQKADRDLADVSMMARDAESSYHGEARRRKEMEESLARERAAVEQDRRELDAILEKIREVDNRSAELELQISDSGRVMGELDVRMSESCSVLDALRREHRGEEPAADEESMPAVDGGDQSVSFLQLGLLELEEATDRFNESTMIGGASAGSRGRVYRGSLRGMSVAVKMICPDVAVHEARFGRAVDAIARARHPNIVALVGACPEARAVVHELVPGGSLEDRLGGEAPPLPWHARCGIAYRTCSALAYLHSTATVHGDVRPTNILLEDEQCSSSKLAGLGMPGFVAPPQLPSGVALAYVEPRYLATGELTPQCDVHALGVVLLCLVTGMPAFAAKKAAQKANDGSTPWHEVVDATAGGWPMERATEVALLGLKCCDAVETGGPHRPAELLDEALSVLEAATDATPGRTWSSLSASTASDSGGAPSYFLCPILKEVMRDPQIAGDGFTYEAEAMKEWLGSGHDTSPMTNLKLPTDELMPNHALRAAIQEWRHTRPSTFQRYQ
;
A
#
# COMPACT_ATOMS: atom_id res chain seq x y z
N MET A 1 -18.45 -58.38 15.00
CA MET A 1 -18.89 -59.59 15.75
C MET A 1 -17.97 -59.70 16.96
N PRO A 2 -18.48 -59.86 18.20
CA PRO A 2 -19.63 -60.70 18.55
C PRO A 2 -20.86 -59.94 19.07
N ARG A 3 -21.99 -60.67 19.05
CA ARG A 3 -23.36 -60.33 19.43
C ARG A 3 -23.64 -60.72 20.89
N ILE A 4 -24.40 -59.90 21.63
CA ILE A 4 -25.29 -60.30 22.75
C ILE A 4 -26.47 -59.30 22.73
N THR A 5 -27.52 -59.55 21.93
CA THR A 5 -28.85 -60.09 22.30
C THR A 5 -29.62 -59.32 23.38
N ALA A 6 -30.79 -58.84 22.95
CA ALA A 6 -31.88 -58.29 23.72
C ALA A 6 -32.35 -59.21 24.86
N SER A 7 -32.48 -58.65 26.06
CA SER A 7 -33.49 -59.07 27.02
C SER A 7 -33.69 -57.97 28.07
N ARG A 8 -34.91 -57.88 28.61
CA ARG A 8 -35.37 -57.03 29.72
C ARG A 8 -35.99 -55.66 29.37
N ILE A 9 -37.07 -55.74 28.59
CA ILE A 9 -38.31 -55.03 28.94
C ILE A 9 -39.19 -56.12 29.58
N PRO A 10 -39.47 -56.10 30.90
CA PRO A 10 -40.67 -55.39 31.37
C PRO A 10 -40.62 -54.96 32.85
N VAL A 11 -40.27 -53.71 33.17
CA VAL A 11 -40.56 -53.15 34.51
C VAL A 11 -41.12 -51.72 34.44
N MET A 12 -40.98 -51.01 33.31
CA MET A 12 -41.40 -49.61 33.17
C MET A 12 -42.83 -49.40 32.61
N ARG A 13 -43.68 -50.44 32.53
CA ARG A 13 -45.08 -50.30 32.10
C ARG A 13 -46.12 -50.31 33.23
N GLU A 14 -45.73 -50.65 34.46
CA GLU A 14 -46.67 -50.67 35.61
C GLU A 14 -46.69 -49.36 36.41
N LEU A 15 -45.63 -48.56 36.42
CA LEU A 15 -45.61 -47.31 37.19
C LEU A 15 -46.37 -46.14 36.53
N LEU A 16 -46.74 -46.26 35.25
CA LEU A 16 -47.54 -45.25 34.55
C LEU A 16 -49.07 -45.51 34.59
N LYS A 17 -49.52 -46.63 35.18
CA LYS A 17 -50.96 -46.91 35.37
C LYS A 17 -51.51 -46.48 36.74
N VAL A 18 -50.67 -46.24 37.73
CA VAL A 18 -51.11 -45.86 39.09
C VAL A 18 -51.31 -44.33 39.25
N GLY A 19 -50.70 -43.51 38.39
CA GLY A 19 -50.81 -42.04 38.46
C GLY A 19 -52.05 -41.40 37.81
N ARG A 20 -52.96 -42.17 37.20
CA ARG A 20 -54.16 -41.65 36.50
C ARG A 20 -55.49 -42.17 37.05
N ARG A 21 -55.56 -42.42 38.36
CA ARG A 21 -56.83 -42.57 39.09
C ARG A 21 -56.67 -41.98 40.48
N LEU A 22 -56.69 -40.65 40.61
CA LEU A 22 -57.00 -39.92 41.86
C LEU A 22 -57.08 -38.41 41.53
N SER A 23 -57.86 -38.04 40.51
CA SER A 23 -58.25 -36.65 40.27
C SER A 23 -59.68 -36.55 39.77
N CYS A 24 -60.61 -37.30 40.37
CA CYS A 24 -62.03 -37.03 40.21
C CYS A 24 -62.82 -37.73 41.33
N SER A 25 -62.93 -37.07 42.48
CA SER A 25 -64.00 -37.24 43.47
C SER A 25 -63.56 -36.55 44.77
N HIS A 26 -63.96 -35.30 44.96
CA HIS A 26 -64.42 -34.75 46.26
C HIS A 26 -64.82 -33.29 46.07
N CYS A 27 -65.99 -33.10 45.45
CA CYS A 27 -66.77 -31.88 45.62
C CYS A 27 -68.24 -32.28 45.49
N ARG A 28 -68.87 -32.67 46.60
CA ARG A 28 -70.33 -32.70 46.83
C ARG A 28 -70.65 -33.15 48.27
N MET A 29 -71.75 -32.61 48.80
CA MET A 29 -72.42 -32.84 50.11
C MET A 29 -71.90 -31.90 51.22
N SER A 30 -72.51 -30.76 51.55
CA SER A 30 -73.90 -30.39 51.91
C SER A 30 -74.40 -30.97 53.25
N LYS A 31 -74.48 -30.05 54.23
CA LYS A 31 -75.50 -29.81 55.29
C LYS A 31 -76.28 -30.97 55.96
N LYS A 32 -76.42 -30.79 57.29
CA LYS A 32 -77.31 -31.45 58.31
C LYS A 32 -76.75 -32.79 58.81
N THR A 33 -76.68 -33.08 60.12
CA THR A 33 -77.79 -33.17 61.07
C THR A 33 -77.25 -33.27 62.52
N ARG A 34 -77.87 -32.57 63.50
CA ARG A 34 -77.76 -32.90 64.95
C ARG A 34 -78.74 -34.04 65.28
N PRO A 35 -78.45 -34.85 66.31
CA PRO A 35 -79.43 -34.91 67.40
C PRO A 35 -78.80 -34.88 68.81
N ARG A 36 -79.60 -34.44 69.78
CA ARG A 36 -79.36 -34.45 71.23
C ARG A 36 -79.78 -35.79 71.82
N LEU A 37 -79.03 -36.30 72.81
CA LEU A 37 -79.56 -37.16 73.87
C LEU A 37 -78.83 -36.88 75.20
N ARG A 38 -79.65 -36.49 76.19
CA ARG A 38 -79.41 -36.41 77.66
C ARG A 38 -79.04 -37.81 78.22
N THR A 39 -78.43 -38.07 79.38
CA THR A 39 -78.02 -37.34 80.60
C THR A 39 -77.20 -38.31 81.47
N MET A 40 -76.22 -37.78 82.22
CA MET A 40 -75.75 -38.21 83.56
C MET A 40 -75.11 -39.60 83.75
N VAL A 41 -73.78 -39.64 83.63
CA VAL A 41 -72.87 -40.35 84.56
C VAL A 41 -71.59 -39.51 84.74
N ARG A 42 -71.33 -39.08 85.98
CA ARG A 42 -70.04 -38.72 86.61
C ARG A 42 -69.21 -37.55 86.05
N GLU A 43 -69.21 -36.49 86.85
CA GLU A 43 -68.27 -35.34 86.82
C GLU A 43 -66.78 -35.67 87.08
N GLU A 44 -66.37 -36.95 87.01
CA GLU A 44 -64.96 -37.36 87.01
C GLU A 44 -64.51 -38.02 85.67
N ALA A 45 -65.43 -38.21 84.72
CA ALA A 45 -65.12 -38.74 83.38
C ALA A 45 -64.89 -37.63 82.32
N GLY A 46 -65.48 -36.44 82.52
CA GLY A 46 -65.38 -35.32 81.59
C GLY A 46 -63.98 -34.70 81.50
N ASP A 47 -63.27 -34.56 82.62
CA ASP A 47 -61.89 -34.04 82.62
C ASP A 47 -60.89 -35.02 81.96
N MET A 48 -61.13 -36.33 82.07
CA MET A 48 -60.26 -37.33 81.45
C MET A 48 -60.55 -37.49 79.94
N GLU A 49 -61.81 -37.37 79.51
CA GLU A 49 -62.18 -37.37 78.09
C GLU A 49 -61.73 -36.10 77.36
N ASP A 50 -61.80 -34.92 78.01
CA ASP A 50 -61.30 -33.66 77.44
C ASP A 50 -59.76 -33.65 77.34
N ALA A 51 -59.06 -34.20 78.35
CA ALA A 51 -57.60 -34.36 78.30
C ALA A 51 -57.14 -35.37 77.24
N LEU A 52 -57.92 -36.44 76.99
CA LEU A 52 -57.66 -37.39 75.91
C LEU A 52 -57.95 -36.78 74.53
N TYR A 53 -58.98 -35.94 74.44
CA TYR A 53 -59.33 -35.24 73.20
C TYR A 53 -58.28 -34.22 72.80
N GLU A 54 -57.76 -33.41 73.73
CA GLU A 54 -56.67 -32.47 73.43
C GLU A 54 -55.36 -33.21 73.11
N LYS A 55 -55.02 -34.32 73.79
CA LYS A 55 -53.88 -35.17 73.39
C LYS A 55 -54.02 -35.76 71.99
N LEU A 56 -55.22 -36.19 71.60
CA LEU A 56 -55.49 -36.70 70.26
C LEU A 56 -55.35 -35.59 69.21
N LYS A 57 -55.81 -34.39 69.52
CA LYS A 57 -55.71 -33.21 68.66
C LYS A 57 -54.26 -32.75 68.50
N ASP A 58 -53.47 -32.76 69.56
CA ASP A 58 -52.02 -32.50 69.53
C ASP A 58 -51.29 -33.54 68.66
N ALA A 59 -51.60 -34.84 68.85
CA ALA A 59 -51.02 -35.91 68.03
C ALA A 59 -51.40 -35.80 66.54
N ILE A 60 -52.62 -35.37 66.23
CA ILE A 60 -53.07 -35.11 64.85
C ILE A 60 -52.33 -33.92 64.24
N MET A 61 -52.14 -32.84 65.02
CA MET A 61 -51.39 -31.66 64.61
C MET A 61 -49.91 -32.00 64.37
N GLU A 62 -49.29 -32.75 65.27
CA GLU A 62 -47.91 -33.22 65.16
C GLU A 62 -47.72 -34.15 63.96
N ALA A 63 -48.62 -35.12 63.77
CA ALA A 63 -48.62 -35.99 62.59
C ALA A 63 -48.85 -35.21 61.29
N GLY A 64 -49.61 -34.10 61.35
CA GLY A 64 -49.77 -33.15 60.24
C GLY A 64 -48.49 -32.41 59.91
N SER A 65 -47.77 -31.90 60.92
CA SER A 65 -46.49 -31.21 60.77
C SER A 65 -45.43 -32.14 60.19
N LEU A 66 -45.26 -33.35 60.76
CA LEU A 66 -44.30 -34.34 60.28
C LEU A 66 -44.57 -34.77 58.84
N ARG A 67 -45.85 -34.87 58.45
CA ARG A 67 -46.24 -35.17 57.07
C ARG A 67 -45.89 -34.04 56.11
N HIS A 68 -46.07 -32.78 56.52
CA HIS A 68 -45.68 -31.62 55.73
C HIS A 68 -44.15 -31.53 55.58
N GLU A 69 -43.40 -31.77 56.65
CA GLU A 69 -41.94 -31.82 56.63
C GLU A 69 -41.41 -32.94 55.71
N ALA A 70 -41.99 -34.15 55.79
CA ALA A 70 -41.62 -35.25 54.91
C ALA A 70 -41.93 -34.95 53.43
N TYR A 71 -43.02 -34.24 53.15
CA TYR A 71 -43.38 -33.80 51.80
C TYR A 71 -42.37 -32.78 51.26
N GLU A 72 -42.03 -31.74 52.04
CA GLU A 72 -41.04 -30.75 51.64
C GLU A 72 -39.66 -31.36 51.47
N GLU A 73 -39.27 -32.30 52.32
CA GLU A 73 -38.01 -33.03 52.20
C GLU A 73 -37.96 -33.87 50.93
N THR A 74 -39.05 -34.55 50.58
CA THR A 74 -39.16 -35.27 49.30
C THR A 74 -39.04 -34.32 48.10
N ARG A 75 -39.64 -33.12 48.20
CA ARG A 75 -39.55 -32.10 47.15
C ARG A 75 -38.13 -31.57 47.00
N ARG A 76 -37.40 -31.36 48.09
CA ARG A 76 -35.97 -30.96 48.08
C ARG A 76 -35.11 -32.04 47.42
N ARG A 77 -35.30 -33.32 47.76
CA ARG A 77 -34.58 -34.44 47.15
C ARG A 77 -34.85 -34.53 45.65
N GLN A 78 -36.11 -34.44 45.23
CA GLN A 78 -36.45 -34.44 43.81
C GLN A 78 -35.84 -33.25 43.05
N LYS A 79 -35.69 -32.10 43.70
CA LYS A 79 -34.99 -30.96 43.11
C LYS A 79 -33.50 -31.26 42.96
N ALA A 80 -32.85 -31.74 44.03
CA ALA A 80 -31.44 -32.10 44.00
C ALA A 80 -31.12 -33.18 42.95
N ASP A 81 -32.01 -34.17 42.77
CA ASP A 81 -31.85 -35.21 41.75
C ASP A 81 -31.93 -34.63 40.32
N ARG A 82 -32.79 -33.63 40.07
CA ARG A 82 -32.85 -32.94 38.77
C ARG A 82 -31.60 -32.11 38.55
N ASP A 83 -31.20 -31.32 39.54
CA ASP A 83 -30.01 -30.48 39.46
C ASP A 83 -28.76 -31.35 39.19
N LEU A 84 -28.65 -32.53 39.82
CA LEU A 84 -27.58 -33.50 39.58
C LEU A 84 -27.62 -34.10 38.17
N ALA A 85 -28.81 -34.40 37.64
CA ALA A 85 -28.98 -34.91 36.28
C ALA A 85 -28.57 -33.87 35.24
N ASP A 86 -28.93 -32.59 35.45
CA ASP A 86 -28.56 -31.49 34.58
C ASP A 86 -27.04 -31.26 34.57
N VAL A 87 -26.39 -31.26 35.75
CA VAL A 87 -24.93 -31.17 35.86
C VAL A 87 -24.24 -32.35 35.15
N SER A 88 -24.77 -33.56 35.30
CA SER A 88 -24.22 -34.76 34.64
C SER A 88 -24.39 -34.73 33.11
N MET A 89 -25.43 -34.06 32.60
CA MET A 89 -25.60 -33.82 31.18
C MET A 89 -24.59 -32.79 30.67
N MET A 90 -24.46 -31.65 31.36
CA MET A 90 -23.47 -30.61 31.02
C MET A 90 -22.04 -31.15 31.02
N ALA A 91 -21.69 -32.03 31.97
CA ALA A 91 -20.37 -32.66 32.03
C ALA A 91 -20.10 -33.55 30.81
N ARG A 92 -21.09 -34.33 30.35
CA ARG A 92 -20.98 -35.17 29.15
C ARG A 92 -20.87 -34.34 27.87
N ASP A 93 -21.61 -33.24 27.78
CA ASP A 93 -21.54 -32.33 26.63
C ASP A 93 -20.17 -31.63 26.57
N ALA A 94 -19.63 -31.22 27.72
CA ALA A 94 -18.28 -30.66 27.82
C ALA A 94 -17.20 -31.68 27.42
N GLU A 95 -17.33 -32.93 27.88
CA GLU A 95 -16.42 -34.02 27.50
C GLU A 95 -16.47 -34.30 26.00
N SER A 96 -17.67 -34.36 25.40
CA SER A 96 -17.83 -34.53 23.95
C SER A 96 -17.22 -33.39 23.16
N SER A 97 -17.43 -32.14 23.61
CA SER A 97 -16.83 -30.94 23.00
C SER A 97 -15.30 -31.00 23.02
N TYR A 98 -14.71 -31.36 24.17
CA TYR A 98 -13.26 -31.51 24.33
C TYR A 98 -12.68 -32.57 23.39
N HIS A 99 -13.34 -33.72 23.25
CA HIS A 99 -12.91 -34.75 22.31
C HIS A 99 -13.00 -34.29 20.84
N GLY A 100 -14.02 -33.48 20.50
CA GLY A 100 -14.15 -32.86 19.18
C GLY A 100 -13.03 -31.87 18.89
N GLU A 101 -12.66 -31.04 19.86
CA GLU A 101 -11.54 -30.10 19.74
C GLU A 101 -10.20 -30.81 19.63
N ALA A 102 -9.96 -31.84 20.46
CA ALA A 102 -8.74 -32.66 20.39
C ALA A 102 -8.58 -33.33 19.01
N ARG A 103 -9.69 -33.79 18.40
CA ARG A 103 -9.66 -34.35 17.05
C ARG A 103 -9.28 -33.29 16.00
N ARG A 104 -9.92 -32.11 16.05
CA ARG A 104 -9.61 -31.00 15.14
C ARG A 104 -8.14 -30.56 15.26
N ARG A 105 -7.61 -30.50 16.47
CA ARG A 105 -6.22 -30.17 16.72
C ARG A 105 -5.27 -31.20 16.10
N LYS A 106 -5.58 -32.49 16.26
CA LYS A 106 -4.79 -33.57 15.65
C LYS A 106 -4.82 -33.50 14.11
N GLU A 107 -5.98 -33.27 13.51
CA GLU A 107 -6.13 -33.09 12.05
C GLU A 107 -5.31 -31.89 11.54
N MET A 108 -5.30 -30.78 12.28
CA MET A 108 -4.49 -29.60 11.98
C MET A 108 -2.99 -29.91 12.08
N GLU A 109 -2.55 -30.59 13.14
CA GLU A 109 -1.16 -31.00 13.32
C GLU A 109 -0.68 -31.94 12.20
N GLU A 110 -1.52 -32.89 11.78
CA GLU A 110 -1.24 -33.77 10.63
C GLU A 110 -1.23 -33.02 9.29
N SER A 111 -2.07 -32.00 9.11
CA SER A 111 -2.02 -31.13 7.93
C SER A 111 -0.73 -30.32 7.89
N LEU A 112 -0.36 -29.72 9.03
CA LEU A 112 0.86 -28.94 9.16
C LEU A 112 2.11 -29.80 8.93
N ALA A 113 2.11 -31.04 9.40
CA ALA A 113 3.21 -31.98 9.15
C ALA A 113 3.35 -32.32 7.65
N ARG A 114 2.24 -32.46 6.92
CA ARG A 114 2.24 -32.68 5.46
C ARG A 114 2.76 -31.47 4.70
N GLU A 115 2.31 -30.27 5.06
CA GLU A 115 2.81 -29.02 4.44
C GLU A 115 4.30 -28.83 4.69
N ARG A 116 4.78 -29.07 5.92
CA ARG A 116 6.21 -29.03 6.24
C ARG A 116 7.04 -30.01 5.41
N ALA A 117 6.52 -31.22 5.20
CA ALA A 117 7.19 -32.21 4.36
C ALA A 117 7.25 -31.80 2.89
N ALA A 118 6.18 -31.17 2.36
CA ALA A 118 6.14 -30.63 1.01
C ALA A 118 7.16 -29.49 0.83
N VAL A 119 7.19 -28.52 1.76
CA VAL A 119 8.17 -27.43 1.74
C VAL A 119 9.61 -27.94 1.78
N GLU A 120 9.89 -28.97 2.58
CA GLU A 120 11.21 -29.58 2.64
C GLU A 120 11.58 -30.34 1.36
N GLN A 121 10.59 -30.91 0.65
CA GLN A 121 10.79 -31.48 -0.68
C GLN A 121 11.13 -30.39 -1.70
N ASP A 122 10.34 -29.32 -1.76
CA ASP A 122 10.56 -28.20 -2.68
C ASP A 122 11.94 -27.57 -2.44
N ARG A 123 12.38 -27.47 -1.17
CA ARG A 123 13.72 -27.00 -0.82
C ARG A 123 14.83 -27.86 -1.41
N ARG A 124 14.67 -29.19 -1.39
CA ARG A 124 15.64 -30.12 -2.01
C ARG A 124 15.65 -30.02 -3.53
N GLU A 125 14.48 -29.81 -4.14
CA GLU A 125 14.38 -29.59 -5.58
C GLU A 125 15.06 -28.28 -5.99
N LEU A 126 14.89 -27.22 -5.20
CA LEU A 126 15.59 -25.96 -5.39
C LEU A 126 17.11 -26.11 -5.26
N ASP A 127 17.59 -26.79 -4.21
CA ASP A 127 19.03 -27.06 -4.01
C ASP A 127 19.62 -27.84 -5.21
N ALA A 128 18.88 -28.80 -5.77
CA ALA A 128 19.28 -29.55 -6.96
C ALA A 128 19.30 -28.69 -8.24
N ILE A 129 18.37 -27.74 -8.39
CA ILE A 129 18.36 -26.78 -9.50
C ILE A 129 19.54 -25.82 -9.41
N LEU A 130 19.84 -25.31 -8.21
CA LEU A 130 20.97 -24.41 -7.98
C LEU A 130 22.30 -25.08 -8.33
N GLU A 131 22.46 -26.36 -8.02
CA GLU A 131 23.67 -27.10 -8.38
C GLU A 131 23.81 -27.25 -9.91
N LYS A 132 22.71 -27.50 -10.62
CA LYS A 132 22.72 -27.51 -12.10
C LYS A 132 23.06 -26.14 -12.70
N ILE A 133 22.60 -25.04 -12.10
CA ILE A 133 22.95 -23.69 -12.55
C ILE A 133 24.46 -23.47 -12.41
N ARG A 134 25.05 -23.89 -11.28
CA ARG A 134 26.51 -23.81 -11.08
C ARG A 134 27.29 -24.62 -12.12
N GLU A 135 26.81 -25.81 -12.49
CA GLU A 135 27.43 -26.60 -13.55
C GLU A 135 27.39 -25.86 -14.91
N VAL A 136 26.26 -25.22 -15.24
CA VAL A 136 26.12 -24.43 -16.47
C VAL A 136 27.02 -23.20 -16.45
N ASP A 137 27.10 -22.47 -15.33
CA ASP A 137 27.95 -21.30 -15.20
C ASP A 137 29.44 -21.66 -15.36
N ASN A 138 29.88 -22.75 -14.73
CA ASN A 138 31.24 -23.27 -14.90
C ASN A 138 31.54 -23.63 -16.36
N ARG A 139 30.56 -24.22 -17.06
CA ARG A 139 30.69 -24.56 -18.48
C ARG A 139 30.72 -23.31 -19.37
N SER A 140 29.95 -22.27 -19.03
CA SER A 140 29.95 -20.98 -19.73
C SER A 140 31.31 -20.29 -19.60
N ALA A 141 31.87 -20.25 -18.40
CA ALA A 141 33.20 -19.68 -18.16
C ALA A 141 34.31 -20.41 -18.94
N GLU A 142 34.24 -21.75 -19.03
CA GLU A 142 35.17 -22.55 -19.85
C GLU A 142 35.07 -22.18 -21.34
N LEU A 143 33.85 -22.00 -21.85
CA LEU A 143 33.61 -21.62 -23.24
C LEU A 143 34.07 -20.19 -23.54
N GLU A 144 33.85 -19.24 -22.63
CA GLU A 144 34.34 -17.86 -22.77
C GLU A 144 35.86 -17.81 -22.86
N LEU A 145 36.55 -18.62 -22.06
CA LEU A 145 38.01 -18.70 -22.08
C LEU A 145 38.51 -19.27 -23.43
N GLN A 146 37.81 -20.27 -23.98
CA GLN A 146 38.10 -20.81 -25.32
C GLN A 146 37.85 -19.80 -26.45
N ILE A 147 36.80 -18.98 -26.34
CA ILE A 147 36.50 -17.91 -27.30
C ILE A 147 37.59 -16.84 -27.25
N SER A 148 38.02 -16.44 -26.05
CA SER A 148 39.10 -15.49 -25.85
C SER A 148 40.42 -15.99 -26.46
N ASP A 149 40.78 -17.25 -26.21
CA ASP A 149 41.99 -17.85 -26.79
C ASP A 149 41.92 -17.93 -28.32
N SER A 150 40.76 -18.32 -28.87
CA SER A 150 40.54 -18.33 -30.32
C SER A 150 40.63 -16.93 -30.92
N GLY A 151 40.10 -15.91 -30.22
CA GLY A 151 40.19 -14.50 -30.60
C GLY A 151 41.63 -13.99 -30.66
N ARG A 152 42.47 -14.36 -29.67
CA ARG A 152 43.90 -14.02 -29.67
C ARG A 152 44.64 -14.62 -30.87
N VAL A 153 44.41 -15.90 -31.15
CA VAL A 153 45.02 -16.59 -32.32
C VAL A 153 44.57 -15.95 -33.64
N MET A 154 43.31 -15.55 -33.74
CA MET A 154 42.78 -14.86 -34.91
C MET A 154 43.42 -13.48 -35.10
N GLY A 155 43.61 -12.71 -34.02
CA GLY A 155 44.34 -11.45 -34.05
C GLY A 155 45.80 -11.61 -34.50
N GLU A 156 46.52 -12.61 -33.99
CA GLU A 156 47.88 -12.93 -34.43
C GLU A 156 47.96 -13.35 -35.91
N LEU A 157 46.91 -14.00 -36.43
CA LEU A 157 46.82 -14.34 -37.84
C LEU A 157 46.54 -13.10 -38.70
N ASP A 158 45.67 -12.21 -38.24
CA ASP A 158 45.31 -10.96 -38.94
C ASP A 158 46.50 -10.00 -39.05
N VAL A 159 47.30 -9.87 -37.99
CA VAL A 159 48.57 -9.13 -38.02
C VAL A 159 49.52 -9.71 -39.05
N ARG A 160 49.73 -11.04 -39.06
CA ARG A 160 50.60 -11.70 -40.06
C ARG A 160 50.09 -11.57 -41.50
N MET A 161 48.77 -11.60 -41.68
CA MET A 161 48.14 -11.37 -42.99
C MET A 161 48.36 -9.94 -43.44
N SER A 162 48.22 -8.96 -42.55
CA SER A 162 48.48 -7.55 -42.80
C SER A 162 49.95 -7.27 -43.14
N GLU A 163 50.88 -7.88 -42.43
CA GLU A 163 52.32 -7.85 -42.74
C GLU A 163 52.63 -8.47 -44.10
N SER A 164 51.99 -9.60 -44.44
CA SER A 164 52.17 -10.24 -45.75
C SER A 164 51.59 -9.38 -46.88
N CYS A 165 50.44 -8.76 -46.68
CA CYS A 165 49.83 -7.81 -47.63
C CYS A 165 50.71 -6.56 -47.82
N SER A 166 51.27 -6.01 -46.74
CA SER A 166 52.14 -4.83 -46.84
C SER A 166 53.42 -5.11 -47.61
N VAL A 167 54.02 -6.31 -47.44
CA VAL A 167 55.17 -6.78 -48.21
C VAL A 167 54.80 -6.98 -49.69
N LEU A 168 53.65 -7.58 -49.98
CA LEU A 168 53.17 -7.75 -51.36
C LEU A 168 52.90 -6.41 -52.05
N ASP A 169 52.34 -5.44 -51.33
CA ASP A 169 52.13 -4.09 -51.84
C ASP A 169 53.45 -3.34 -52.04
N ALA A 170 54.44 -3.52 -51.16
CA ALA A 170 55.78 -2.93 -51.34
C ALA A 170 56.47 -3.49 -52.60
N LEU A 171 56.42 -4.79 -52.83
CA LEU A 171 56.94 -5.43 -54.03
C LEU A 171 56.20 -5.01 -55.30
N ARG A 172 54.87 -4.79 -55.22
CA ARG A 172 54.07 -4.23 -56.33
C ARG A 172 54.41 -2.78 -56.63
N ARG A 173 54.71 -1.96 -55.62
CA ARG A 173 55.16 -0.57 -55.79
C ARG A 173 56.56 -0.49 -56.42
N GLU A 174 57.48 -1.37 -56.03
CA GLU A 174 58.80 -1.49 -56.69
C GLU A 174 58.71 -1.90 -58.17
N HIS A 175 57.75 -2.76 -58.53
CA HIS A 175 57.49 -3.13 -59.92
C HIS A 175 56.77 -2.04 -60.74
N ARG A 176 56.20 -1.00 -60.10
CA ARG A 176 55.48 0.09 -60.78
C ARG A 176 56.24 1.42 -60.85
N GLY A 177 57.31 1.62 -60.07
CA GLY A 177 58.16 2.81 -60.19
C GLY A 177 57.44 4.14 -59.97
N GLU A 178 56.75 4.30 -58.84
CA GLU A 178 56.02 5.53 -58.49
C GLU A 178 56.44 6.06 -57.11
N GLU A 179 56.82 7.35 -57.06
CA GLU A 179 57.18 8.14 -55.86
C GLU A 179 55.96 8.49 -54.99
N PRO A 180 56.13 8.87 -53.70
CA PRO A 180 55.01 8.98 -52.76
C PRO A 180 54.27 10.33 -52.90
N ALA A 181 52.95 10.27 -53.04
CA ALA A 181 52.05 11.41 -52.90
C ALA A 181 51.31 11.35 -51.55
N ALA A 182 51.20 12.53 -50.94
CA ALA A 182 50.72 12.79 -49.59
C ALA A 182 49.22 12.51 -49.39
N ASP A 183 48.92 11.96 -48.21
CA ASP A 183 47.76 12.18 -47.34
C ASP A 183 46.46 12.68 -48.00
N GLU A 184 45.54 11.74 -48.27
CA GLU A 184 44.10 12.02 -48.25
C GLU A 184 43.52 11.49 -46.93
N GLU A 185 43.20 12.41 -46.03
CA GLU A 185 42.39 12.12 -44.84
C GLU A 185 40.98 11.69 -45.27
N SER A 186 40.63 10.45 -44.94
CA SER A 186 39.29 9.90 -45.08
C SER A 186 38.34 10.46 -44.01
N MET A 187 37.25 11.07 -44.46
CA MET A 187 36.08 11.45 -43.67
C MET A 187 35.53 10.28 -42.85
N PRO A 188 35.11 10.46 -41.57
CA PRO A 188 34.32 9.46 -40.89
C PRO A 188 32.86 9.54 -41.36
N ALA A 189 32.26 8.36 -41.51
CA ALA A 189 30.86 8.16 -41.82
C ALA A 189 29.97 8.72 -40.71
N VAL A 190 28.89 9.37 -41.13
CA VAL A 190 27.75 9.73 -40.29
C VAL A 190 27.04 8.43 -39.91
N ASP A 191 27.25 7.95 -38.69
CA ASP A 191 26.39 6.93 -38.09
C ASP A 191 25.21 7.61 -37.38
N GLY A 192 24.03 7.03 -37.59
CA GLY A 192 22.75 7.57 -37.14
C GLY A 192 22.69 7.63 -35.62
N GLY A 193 22.32 8.80 -35.11
CA GLY A 193 22.21 9.04 -33.68
C GLY A 193 21.20 8.13 -33.00
N ASP A 194 21.69 7.14 -32.27
CA ASP A 194 21.05 6.68 -31.04
C ASP A 194 21.32 7.76 -29.99
N GLN A 195 20.26 8.39 -29.47
CA GLN A 195 20.38 9.34 -28.36
C GLN A 195 20.73 8.56 -27.09
N SER A 196 22.00 8.15 -26.97
CA SER A 196 22.51 7.55 -25.75
C SER A 196 22.40 8.58 -24.63
N VAL A 197 21.50 8.30 -23.68
CA VAL A 197 21.36 9.12 -22.49
C VAL A 197 22.60 8.91 -21.65
N SER A 198 23.43 9.94 -21.49
CA SER A 198 24.68 9.86 -20.75
C SER A 198 24.42 9.82 -19.23
N PHE A 199 24.54 8.63 -18.63
CA PHE A 199 24.77 8.46 -17.20
C PHE A 199 26.23 8.05 -16.97
N LEU A 200 26.77 8.31 -15.77
CA LEU A 200 28.16 7.96 -15.49
C LEU A 200 28.29 6.45 -15.25
N GLN A 201 29.10 5.77 -16.07
CA GLN A 201 29.55 4.42 -15.76
C GLN A 201 30.75 4.54 -14.80
N LEU A 202 30.55 4.10 -13.57
CA LEU A 202 31.50 4.26 -12.47
C LEU A 202 32.25 2.95 -12.22
N GLY A 203 33.54 3.04 -11.95
CA GLY A 203 34.34 1.89 -11.50
C GLY A 203 34.17 1.63 -10.00
N LEU A 204 34.46 0.39 -9.56
CA LEU A 204 34.37 0.02 -8.14
C LEU A 204 35.22 0.93 -7.24
N LEU A 205 36.45 1.26 -7.66
CA LEU A 205 37.36 2.11 -6.88
C LEU A 205 36.79 3.52 -6.65
N GLU A 206 36.17 4.13 -7.66
CA GLU A 206 35.55 5.45 -7.53
C GLU A 206 34.36 5.40 -6.54
N LEU A 207 33.63 4.28 -6.51
CA LEU A 207 32.52 4.06 -5.58
C LEU A 207 33.01 3.84 -4.13
N GLU A 208 34.10 3.09 -3.96
CA GLU A 208 34.75 2.89 -2.67
C GLU A 208 35.28 4.21 -2.10
N GLU A 209 35.96 5.02 -2.92
CA GLU A 209 36.41 6.35 -2.50
C GLU A 209 35.24 7.26 -2.13
N ALA A 210 34.17 7.26 -2.94
CA ALA A 210 32.99 8.09 -2.69
C ALA A 210 32.26 7.73 -1.39
N THR A 211 32.35 6.47 -0.93
CA THR A 211 31.59 5.94 0.22
C THR A 211 32.46 5.63 1.45
N ASP A 212 33.74 6.02 1.44
CA ASP A 212 34.74 5.62 2.46
C ASP A 212 34.77 4.09 2.67
N ARG A 213 34.88 3.35 1.57
CA ARG A 213 34.87 1.87 1.52
C ARG A 213 33.60 1.27 2.13
N PHE A 214 32.44 1.83 1.77
CA PHE A 214 31.12 1.39 2.25
C PHE A 214 31.02 1.35 3.78
N ASN A 215 31.55 2.40 4.42
CA ASN A 215 31.55 2.53 5.86
C ASN A 215 30.13 2.41 6.43
N GLU A 216 29.91 1.52 7.38
CA GLU A 216 28.58 1.31 7.99
C GLU A 216 28.03 2.58 8.66
N SER A 217 28.89 3.52 9.07
CA SER A 217 28.47 4.81 9.63
C SER A 217 27.84 5.75 8.60
N THR A 218 28.06 5.53 7.31
CA THR A 218 27.45 6.31 6.21
C THR A 218 26.22 5.62 5.63
N MET A 219 25.82 4.45 6.16
CA MET A 219 24.62 3.75 5.73
C MET A 219 23.37 4.55 6.13
N ILE A 220 22.55 4.89 5.14
CA ILE A 220 21.31 5.65 5.30
C ILE A 220 20.05 4.82 5.06
N GLY A 221 20.18 3.58 4.61
CA GLY A 221 19.04 2.70 4.39
C GLY A 221 19.40 1.25 4.10
N GLY A 222 18.43 0.35 4.23
CA GLY A 222 18.60 -1.07 3.92
C GLY A 222 19.18 -1.94 5.05
N ALA A 223 19.27 -1.43 6.27
CA ALA A 223 19.78 -2.16 7.43
C ALA A 223 18.88 -3.31 7.93
N SER A 224 17.61 -3.35 7.50
CA SER A 224 16.64 -4.35 7.93
C SER A 224 16.79 -5.68 7.18
N ALA A 225 16.63 -6.80 7.89
CA ALA A 225 16.57 -8.13 7.29
C ALA A 225 15.46 -8.19 6.23
N GLY A 226 15.79 -8.59 5.01
CA GLY A 226 14.86 -8.64 3.87
C GLY A 226 14.85 -7.39 2.98
N SER A 227 15.72 -6.39 3.23
CA SER A 227 15.94 -5.30 2.29
C SER A 227 16.63 -5.80 1.01
N ARG A 228 16.29 -5.22 -0.14
CA ARG A 228 16.84 -5.58 -1.46
C ARG A 228 18.23 -4.98 -1.74
N GLY A 229 18.87 -4.39 -0.75
CA GLY A 229 20.11 -3.64 -0.93
C GLY A 229 20.39 -2.67 0.21
N ARG A 230 21.67 -2.33 0.37
CA ARG A 230 22.14 -1.31 1.31
C ARG A 230 22.32 0.02 0.59
N VAL A 231 21.98 1.12 1.25
CA VAL A 231 22.11 2.48 0.71
C VAL A 231 23.10 3.25 1.57
N TYR A 232 24.15 3.77 0.93
CA TYR A 232 25.22 4.55 1.57
C TYR A 232 25.17 5.98 1.09
N ARG A 233 25.40 6.91 2.02
CA ARG A 233 25.71 8.30 1.68
C ARG A 233 27.15 8.37 1.19
N GLY A 234 27.36 9.06 0.08
CA GLY A 234 28.69 9.28 -0.48
C GLY A 234 28.89 10.69 -1.03
N SER A 235 30.12 10.96 -1.43
CA SER A 235 30.52 12.17 -2.14
C SER A 235 31.26 11.81 -3.42
N LEU A 236 30.58 11.90 -4.55
CA LEU A 236 31.13 11.61 -5.87
C LEU A 236 31.49 12.91 -6.57
N ARG A 237 32.80 13.16 -6.82
CA ARG A 237 33.29 14.38 -7.49
C ARG A 237 32.78 15.69 -6.85
N GLY A 238 32.65 15.69 -5.51
CA GLY A 238 32.11 16.81 -4.72
C GLY A 238 30.58 16.91 -4.66
N MET A 239 29.86 16.03 -5.36
CA MET A 239 28.40 15.92 -5.29
C MET A 239 27.99 14.92 -4.21
N SER A 240 27.06 15.31 -3.33
CA SER A 240 26.45 14.37 -2.38
C SER A 240 25.54 13.38 -3.12
N VAL A 241 25.77 12.09 -2.91
CA VAL A 241 25.07 11.01 -3.61
C VAL A 241 24.56 9.94 -2.65
N ALA A 242 23.54 9.22 -3.09
CA ALA A 242 23.06 8.00 -2.46
C ALA A 242 23.46 6.79 -3.32
N VAL A 243 24.35 5.95 -2.79
CA VAL A 243 24.87 4.75 -3.45
C VAL A 243 24.07 3.55 -2.96
N LYS A 244 23.22 3.00 -3.82
CA LYS A 244 22.45 1.80 -3.53
C LYS A 244 23.15 0.57 -4.10
N MET A 245 23.61 -0.31 -3.23
CA MET A 245 24.19 -1.60 -3.59
C MET A 245 23.15 -2.70 -3.47
N ILE A 246 22.98 -3.51 -4.53
CA ILE A 246 22.14 -4.70 -4.47
C ILE A 246 22.88 -5.77 -3.66
N CYS A 247 22.16 -6.47 -2.77
CA CYS A 247 22.80 -7.48 -1.92
C CYS A 247 23.43 -8.62 -2.75
N PRO A 248 24.62 -9.14 -2.38
CA PRO A 248 25.31 -10.16 -3.17
C PRO A 248 24.56 -11.50 -3.28
N ASP A 249 23.71 -11.81 -2.32
CA ASP A 249 22.84 -12.99 -2.26
C ASP A 249 21.65 -12.92 -3.24
N VAL A 250 21.42 -11.75 -3.83
CA VAL A 250 20.39 -11.56 -4.85
C VAL A 250 20.98 -11.84 -6.24
N ALA A 251 20.39 -12.82 -6.93
CA ALA A 251 20.75 -13.11 -8.32
C ALA A 251 20.38 -11.92 -9.23
N VAL A 252 21.40 -11.26 -9.76
CA VAL A 252 21.26 -10.16 -10.73
C VAL A 252 21.68 -10.68 -12.09
N HIS A 253 20.79 -10.54 -13.08
CA HIS A 253 21.13 -10.78 -14.48
C HIS A 253 21.71 -9.49 -15.07
N GLU A 254 22.96 -9.50 -15.53
CA GLU A 254 23.64 -8.30 -16.06
C GLU A 254 22.85 -7.61 -17.18
N ALA A 255 22.33 -8.38 -18.14
CA ALA A 255 21.50 -7.84 -19.22
C ALA A 255 20.19 -7.20 -18.73
N ARG A 256 19.63 -7.65 -17.60
CA ARG A 256 18.46 -7.00 -16.99
C ARG A 256 18.86 -5.77 -16.20
N PHE A 257 20.00 -5.83 -15.51
CA PHE A 257 20.55 -4.69 -14.79
C PHE A 257 20.83 -3.52 -15.73
N GLY A 258 21.54 -3.75 -16.84
CA GLY A 258 21.78 -2.73 -17.86
C GLY A 258 20.49 -2.10 -18.40
N ARG A 259 19.53 -2.92 -18.84
CA ARG A 259 18.23 -2.42 -19.33
C ARG A 259 17.46 -1.61 -18.28
N ALA A 260 17.51 -2.03 -17.02
CA ALA A 260 16.86 -1.32 -15.92
C ALA A 260 17.55 0.03 -15.63
N VAL A 261 18.89 0.05 -15.62
CA VAL A 261 19.68 1.29 -15.50
C VAL A 261 19.35 2.25 -16.65
N ASP A 262 19.29 1.76 -17.89
CA ASP A 262 18.94 2.58 -19.06
C ASP A 262 17.52 3.16 -18.95
N ALA A 263 16.57 2.38 -18.45
CA ALA A 263 15.19 2.85 -18.24
C ALA A 263 15.14 3.95 -17.17
N ILE A 264 15.89 3.79 -16.07
CA ILE A 264 15.98 4.80 -15.01
C ILE A 264 16.68 6.07 -15.53
N ALA A 265 17.75 5.93 -16.32
CA ALA A 265 18.49 7.06 -16.89
C ALA A 265 17.62 7.96 -17.78
N ARG A 266 16.65 7.37 -18.49
CA ARG A 266 15.68 8.09 -19.33
C ARG A 266 14.59 8.82 -18.55
N ALA A 267 14.30 8.41 -17.31
CA ALA A 267 13.25 9.00 -16.51
C ALA A 267 13.73 10.32 -15.86
N ARG A 268 13.34 11.46 -16.45
CA ARG A 268 13.66 12.80 -15.93
C ARG A 268 12.39 13.56 -15.61
N HIS A 269 12.12 13.70 -14.32
CA HIS A 269 10.94 14.39 -13.79
C HIS A 269 11.30 15.07 -12.46
N PRO A 270 10.79 16.28 -12.15
CA PRO A 270 11.11 16.99 -10.90
C PRO A 270 10.79 16.17 -9.64
N ASN A 271 9.80 15.29 -9.70
CA ASN A 271 9.38 14.43 -8.58
C ASN A 271 9.89 13.00 -8.66
N ILE A 272 10.93 12.73 -9.45
CA ILE A 272 11.63 11.44 -9.49
C ILE A 272 13.10 11.70 -9.12
N VAL A 273 13.67 10.83 -8.29
CA VAL A 273 15.08 10.93 -7.91
C VAL A 273 15.95 10.65 -9.13
N ALA A 274 16.83 11.60 -9.47
CA ALA A 274 17.69 11.50 -10.64
C ALA A 274 18.81 10.47 -10.46
N LEU A 275 19.03 9.67 -11.50
CA LEU A 275 20.20 8.81 -11.61
C LEU A 275 21.44 9.65 -11.95
N VAL A 276 22.50 9.45 -11.18
CA VAL A 276 23.82 10.06 -11.41
C VAL A 276 24.72 9.09 -12.18
N GLY A 277 24.69 7.81 -11.81
CA GLY A 277 25.51 6.79 -12.45
C GLY A 277 25.21 5.38 -11.99
N ALA A 278 25.91 4.42 -12.56
CA ALA A 278 25.82 3.01 -12.17
C ALA A 278 27.20 2.36 -12.21
N CYS A 279 27.40 1.38 -11.33
CA CYS A 279 28.58 0.53 -11.29
C CYS A 279 28.13 -0.94 -11.40
N PRO A 280 28.14 -1.52 -12.63
CA PRO A 280 27.75 -2.90 -12.84
C PRO A 280 28.59 -3.90 -12.03
N GLU A 281 29.92 -3.65 -11.92
CA GLU A 281 30.87 -4.48 -11.16
C GLU A 281 30.44 -4.62 -9.69
N ALA A 282 30.01 -3.52 -9.07
CA ALA A 282 29.54 -3.48 -7.70
C ALA A 282 28.03 -3.79 -7.56
N ARG A 283 27.32 -4.04 -8.68
CA ARG A 283 25.85 -4.10 -8.74
C ARG A 283 25.19 -2.91 -8.04
N ALA A 284 25.73 -1.72 -8.28
CA ALA A 284 25.37 -0.51 -7.58
C ALA A 284 24.80 0.55 -8.51
N VAL A 285 23.85 1.32 -7.99
CA VAL A 285 23.19 2.43 -8.68
C VAL A 285 23.32 3.68 -7.82
N VAL A 286 23.78 4.78 -8.42
CA VAL A 286 24.10 6.03 -7.74
C VAL A 286 23.08 7.09 -8.12
N HIS A 287 22.41 7.63 -7.12
CA HIS A 287 21.40 8.66 -7.26
C HIS A 287 21.82 9.96 -6.59
N GLU A 288 21.16 11.06 -6.93
CA GLU A 288 21.24 12.28 -6.11
C GLU A 288 20.82 11.98 -4.66
N LEU A 289 21.48 12.61 -3.68
CA LEU A 289 21.09 12.48 -2.28
C LEU A 289 19.94 13.45 -1.97
N VAL A 290 18.79 12.91 -1.59
CA VAL A 290 17.66 13.70 -1.05
C VAL A 290 17.77 13.75 0.48
N PRO A 291 17.94 14.94 1.10
CA PRO A 291 18.42 15.03 2.48
C PRO A 291 17.35 14.87 3.57
N GLY A 292 16.07 15.09 3.28
CA GLY A 292 14.99 15.10 4.27
C GLY A 292 14.44 13.71 4.67
N GLY A 293 15.11 12.63 4.26
CA GLY A 293 14.74 11.25 4.63
C GLY A 293 13.48 10.75 3.92
N SER A 294 12.92 9.63 4.39
CA SER A 294 11.74 9.01 3.80
C SER A 294 10.43 9.44 4.47
N LEU A 295 9.32 9.32 3.74
CA LEU A 295 7.99 9.52 4.28
C LEU A 295 7.65 8.50 5.38
N GLU A 296 8.20 7.28 5.33
CA GLU A 296 8.01 6.29 6.40
C GLU A 296 8.59 6.79 7.72
N ASP A 297 9.81 7.31 7.70
CA ASP A 297 10.47 7.88 8.89
C ASP A 297 9.68 9.06 9.45
N ARG A 298 9.08 9.87 8.55
CA ARG A 298 8.30 11.04 8.93
C ARG A 298 6.93 10.69 9.54
N LEU A 299 6.29 9.62 9.09
CA LEU A 299 5.00 9.18 9.60
C LEU A 299 5.13 8.33 10.87
N GLY A 300 6.23 7.57 11.02
CA GLY A 300 6.46 6.67 12.15
C GLY A 300 7.41 7.19 13.23
N GLY A 301 8.11 8.30 12.98
CA GLY A 301 9.14 8.83 13.87
C GLY A 301 8.65 9.83 14.93
N GLU A 302 9.60 10.36 15.71
CA GLU A 302 9.35 11.38 16.74
C GLU A 302 9.22 12.81 16.17
N ALA A 303 9.35 12.97 14.84
CA ALA A 303 9.23 14.25 14.17
C ALA A 303 7.81 14.84 14.30
N PRO A 304 7.65 16.17 14.25
CA PRO A 304 6.33 16.79 14.24
C PRO A 304 5.44 16.20 13.13
N PRO A 305 4.15 15.92 13.43
CA PRO A 305 3.22 15.40 12.43
C PRO A 305 3.15 16.29 11.19
N LEU A 306 3.06 15.66 10.02
CA LEU A 306 2.89 16.39 8.77
C LEU A 306 1.52 17.07 8.76
N PRO A 307 1.46 18.39 8.49
CA PRO A 307 0.19 19.06 8.31
C PRO A 307 -0.47 18.56 7.01
N TRP A 308 -1.80 18.59 7.00
CA TRP A 308 -2.58 17.98 5.94
C TRP A 308 -2.23 18.45 4.52
N HIS A 309 -1.96 19.74 4.34
CA HIS A 309 -1.59 20.31 3.03
C HIS A 309 -0.27 19.73 2.51
N ALA A 310 0.70 19.48 3.40
CA ALA A 310 1.95 18.84 3.02
C ALA A 310 1.70 17.38 2.61
N ARG A 311 0.77 16.68 3.28
CA ARG A 311 0.37 15.32 2.90
C ARG A 311 -0.27 15.30 1.49
N CYS A 312 -1.16 16.24 1.19
CA CYS A 312 -1.69 16.43 -0.17
C CYS A 312 -0.59 16.71 -1.20
N GLY A 313 0.34 17.61 -0.89
CA GLY A 313 1.44 17.96 -1.79
C GLY A 313 2.36 16.77 -2.09
N ILE A 314 2.66 15.96 -1.08
CA ILE A 314 3.43 14.72 -1.23
C ILE A 314 2.68 13.72 -2.12
N ALA A 315 1.39 13.53 -1.87
CA ALA A 315 0.54 12.67 -2.68
C ALA A 315 0.46 13.14 -4.14
N TYR A 316 0.27 14.44 -4.37
CA TYR A 316 0.22 15.05 -5.70
C TYR A 316 1.51 14.79 -6.49
N ARG A 317 2.67 15.09 -5.88
CA ARG A 317 3.98 14.89 -6.50
C ARG A 317 4.26 13.42 -6.81
N THR A 318 3.84 12.51 -5.93
CA THR A 318 3.94 11.07 -6.16
C THR A 318 3.06 10.65 -7.34
N CYS A 319 1.82 11.15 -7.40
CA CYS A 319 0.91 10.89 -8.51
C CYS A 319 1.44 11.44 -9.84
N SER A 320 2.01 12.65 -9.83
CA SER A 320 2.61 13.29 -11.00
C SER A 320 3.80 12.48 -11.55
N ALA A 321 4.68 11.99 -10.67
CA ALA A 321 5.76 11.10 -11.04
C ALA A 321 5.26 9.81 -11.70
N LEU A 322 4.20 9.18 -11.17
CA LEU A 322 3.62 7.96 -11.73
C LEU A 322 2.94 8.20 -13.09
N ALA A 323 2.20 9.30 -13.23
CA ALA A 323 1.58 9.67 -14.50
C ALA A 323 2.63 9.85 -15.60
N TYR A 324 3.75 10.53 -15.29
CA TYR A 324 4.88 10.66 -16.18
C TYR A 324 5.46 9.29 -16.58
N LEU A 325 5.78 8.43 -15.61
CA LEU A 325 6.36 7.11 -15.87
C LEU A 325 5.46 6.24 -16.75
N HIS A 326 4.15 6.25 -16.48
CA HIS A 326 3.18 5.47 -17.26
C HIS A 326 3.03 6.02 -18.68
N SER A 327 3.15 7.33 -18.88
CA SER A 327 3.16 7.96 -20.22
C SER A 327 4.36 7.51 -21.07
N THR A 328 5.48 7.17 -20.42
CA THR A 328 6.68 6.61 -21.06
C THR A 328 6.74 5.09 -21.00
N ALA A 329 5.60 4.42 -20.80
CA ALA A 329 5.46 2.96 -20.69
C ALA A 329 6.38 2.30 -19.65
N THR A 330 6.74 3.04 -18.60
CA THR A 330 7.60 2.57 -17.50
C THR A 330 6.76 2.38 -16.25
N VAL A 331 6.92 1.23 -15.58
CA VAL A 331 6.24 0.94 -14.31
C VAL A 331 7.24 1.11 -13.17
N HIS A 332 6.86 1.80 -12.10
CA HIS A 332 7.73 2.04 -10.96
C HIS A 332 8.00 0.74 -10.18
N GLY A 333 6.93 0.07 -9.74
CA GLY A 333 6.92 -1.26 -9.16
C GLY A 333 7.34 -1.38 -7.69
N ASP A 334 7.74 -0.28 -7.04
CA ASP A 334 8.02 -0.25 -5.59
C ASP A 334 7.53 1.07 -4.94
N VAL A 335 6.27 1.46 -5.21
CA VAL A 335 5.68 2.67 -4.62
C VAL A 335 5.30 2.40 -3.17
N ARG A 336 5.94 3.10 -2.22
CA ARG A 336 5.70 2.96 -0.77
C ARG A 336 6.35 4.11 -0.01
N PRO A 337 5.96 4.39 1.26
CA PRO A 337 6.49 5.52 2.01
C PRO A 337 8.02 5.54 2.18
N THR A 338 8.70 4.38 2.23
CA THR A 338 10.17 4.32 2.28
C THR A 338 10.85 4.89 1.03
N ASN A 339 10.15 4.87 -0.09
CA ASN A 339 10.65 5.29 -1.40
C ASN A 339 10.14 6.68 -1.78
N ILE A 340 9.34 7.34 -0.94
CA ILE A 340 8.93 8.72 -1.13
C ILE A 340 9.85 9.57 -0.26
N LEU A 341 10.82 10.22 -0.87
CA LEU A 341 11.84 11.01 -0.16
C LEU A 341 11.42 12.47 -0.08
N LEU A 342 11.71 13.10 1.05
CA LEU A 342 11.36 14.48 1.35
C LEU A 342 12.60 15.36 1.15
N GLU A 343 12.48 16.48 0.43
CA GLU A 343 13.64 17.34 0.15
C GLU A 343 14.07 18.19 1.33
N ASP A 344 13.13 18.58 2.18
CA ASP A 344 13.37 19.45 3.34
C ASP A 344 12.46 19.06 4.54
N GLU A 345 12.80 19.62 5.70
CA GLU A 345 12.01 19.44 6.93
C GLU A 345 10.64 20.13 6.86
N GLN A 346 10.43 21.04 5.92
CA GLN A 346 9.14 21.70 5.69
C GLN A 346 8.24 20.88 4.75
N CYS A 347 8.75 19.80 4.18
CA CYS A 347 8.13 18.96 3.16
C CYS A 347 7.60 19.75 1.95
N SER A 348 8.29 20.83 1.60
CA SER A 348 7.93 21.70 0.48
C SER A 348 7.96 20.95 -0.84
N SER A 349 8.85 19.96 -0.98
CA SER A 349 8.99 19.07 -2.12
C SER A 349 9.23 17.62 -1.71
N SER A 350 8.92 16.69 -2.62
CA SER A 350 9.17 15.25 -2.46
C SER A 350 9.49 14.62 -3.80
N LYS A 351 10.33 13.59 -3.77
CA LYS A 351 10.75 12.80 -4.94
C LYS A 351 10.52 11.31 -4.72
N LEU A 352 10.09 10.62 -5.76
CA LEU A 352 9.91 9.18 -5.78
C LEU A 352 11.24 8.50 -6.16
N ALA A 353 11.73 7.65 -5.27
CA ALA A 353 12.95 6.85 -5.40
C ALA A 353 12.60 5.38 -5.65
N GLY A 354 13.59 4.56 -6.00
CA GLY A 354 13.41 3.11 -6.14
C GLY A 354 12.81 2.67 -7.48
N LEU A 355 12.82 3.55 -8.49
CA LEU A 355 12.45 3.21 -9.86
C LEU A 355 13.25 2.01 -10.38
N GLY A 356 12.59 1.07 -11.06
CA GLY A 356 13.23 -0.06 -11.73
C GLY A 356 13.77 -1.15 -10.80
N MET A 357 13.60 -1.02 -9.48
CA MET A 357 14.13 -1.96 -8.49
C MET A 357 13.67 -3.42 -8.68
N PRO A 358 12.39 -3.71 -8.99
CA PRO A 358 11.96 -5.07 -9.30
C PRO A 358 12.60 -5.65 -10.57
N GLY A 359 13.05 -4.80 -11.50
CA GLY A 359 13.67 -5.20 -12.76
C GLY A 359 15.13 -5.67 -12.62
N PHE A 360 15.80 -5.32 -11.52
CA PHE A 360 17.18 -5.74 -11.26
C PHE A 360 17.33 -7.22 -10.86
N VAL A 361 16.25 -7.86 -10.42
CA VAL A 361 16.28 -9.17 -9.76
C VAL A 361 15.50 -10.21 -10.58
N ALA A 362 15.92 -11.48 -10.51
CA ALA A 362 15.13 -12.57 -11.07
C ALA A 362 13.80 -12.76 -10.28
N PRO A 363 12.62 -12.82 -10.92
CA PRO A 363 11.38 -13.21 -10.24
C PRO A 363 11.44 -14.68 -9.78
N PRO A 364 10.68 -15.08 -8.73
CA PRO A 364 9.72 -14.29 -7.96
C PRO A 364 10.25 -14.07 -6.53
N GLN A 365 11.07 -13.04 -6.31
CA GLN A 365 11.29 -12.59 -4.92
C GLN A 365 10.10 -11.72 -4.52
N LEU A 366 9.10 -12.30 -3.87
CA LEU A 366 8.01 -11.52 -3.27
C LEU A 366 8.57 -10.57 -2.21
N PRO A 367 8.05 -9.34 -2.10
CA PRO A 367 8.35 -8.48 -0.95
C PRO A 367 7.95 -9.20 0.35
N SER A 368 8.69 -8.99 1.44
CA SER A 368 8.36 -9.57 2.74
C SER A 368 7.85 -8.49 3.71
N GLY A 369 7.07 -8.92 4.72
CA GLY A 369 6.63 -8.06 5.82
C GLY A 369 5.70 -6.92 5.37
N VAL A 370 5.97 -5.70 5.85
CA VAL A 370 5.13 -4.50 5.65
C VAL A 370 4.99 -4.12 4.17
N ALA A 371 5.97 -4.44 3.34
CA ALA A 371 5.95 -4.14 1.91
C ALA A 371 4.81 -4.86 1.17
N LEU A 372 4.37 -6.03 1.65
CA LEU A 372 3.25 -6.78 1.06
C LEU A 372 1.94 -6.01 1.07
N ALA A 373 1.76 -5.07 2.01
CA ALA A 373 0.53 -4.29 2.11
C ALA A 373 0.30 -3.36 0.90
N TYR A 374 1.38 -3.02 0.16
CA TYR A 374 1.33 -2.15 -1.01
C TYR A 374 1.22 -2.95 -2.32
N VAL A 375 1.46 -4.26 -2.27
CA VAL A 375 1.50 -5.11 -3.46
C VAL A 375 0.09 -5.40 -3.95
N GLU A 376 -0.10 -5.23 -5.26
CA GLU A 376 -1.37 -5.52 -5.92
C GLU A 376 -1.63 -7.05 -5.99
N PRO A 377 -2.84 -7.53 -5.68
CA PRO A 377 -3.12 -8.96 -5.60
C PRO A 377 -2.88 -9.75 -6.90
N ARG A 378 -3.16 -9.20 -8.07
CA ARG A 378 -2.88 -9.88 -9.35
C ARG A 378 -1.40 -10.01 -9.60
N TYR A 379 -0.58 -9.02 -9.25
CA TYR A 379 0.88 -9.14 -9.32
C TYR A 379 1.39 -10.31 -8.45
N LEU A 380 0.80 -10.52 -7.26
CA LEU A 380 1.12 -11.70 -6.44
C LEU A 380 0.75 -13.02 -7.14
N ALA A 381 -0.32 -13.02 -7.95
CA ALA A 381 -0.81 -14.20 -8.65
C ALA A 381 -0.09 -14.47 -9.98
N THR A 382 0.25 -13.44 -10.75
CA THR A 382 0.79 -13.55 -12.13
C THR A 382 2.28 -13.23 -12.22
N GLY A 383 2.83 -12.47 -11.27
CA GLY A 383 4.17 -11.91 -11.35
C GLY A 383 4.34 -10.82 -12.42
N GLU A 384 3.26 -10.40 -13.09
CA GLU A 384 3.30 -9.43 -14.18
C GLU A 384 3.21 -8.00 -13.65
N LEU A 385 4.30 -7.25 -13.77
CA LEU A 385 4.34 -5.86 -13.34
C LEU A 385 3.60 -4.96 -14.35
N THR A 386 2.57 -4.26 -13.89
CA THR A 386 1.71 -3.40 -14.74
C THR A 386 1.52 -2.02 -14.10
N PRO A 387 1.13 -0.98 -14.88
CA PRO A 387 0.75 0.33 -14.33
C PRO A 387 -0.29 0.27 -13.20
N GLN A 388 -1.16 -0.76 -13.23
CA GLN A 388 -2.16 -0.97 -12.19
C GLN A 388 -1.54 -1.29 -10.82
N CYS A 389 -0.37 -1.93 -10.79
CA CYS A 389 0.35 -2.21 -9.55
C CYS A 389 0.77 -0.91 -8.84
N ASP A 390 1.24 0.08 -9.60
CA ASP A 390 1.60 1.40 -9.07
C ASP A 390 0.38 2.16 -8.56
N VAL A 391 -0.74 2.11 -9.29
CA VAL A 391 -1.99 2.78 -8.89
C VAL A 391 -2.53 2.17 -7.59
N HIS A 392 -2.53 0.84 -7.46
CA HIS A 392 -2.90 0.18 -6.21
C HIS A 392 -2.03 0.65 -5.04
N ALA A 393 -0.71 0.64 -5.23
CA ALA A 393 0.24 1.07 -4.21
C ALA A 393 0.08 2.55 -3.83
N LEU A 394 -0.16 3.44 -4.80
CA LEU A 394 -0.53 4.84 -4.56
C LEU A 394 -1.79 4.93 -3.69
N GLY A 395 -2.83 4.14 -4.00
CA GLY A 395 -4.06 4.09 -3.21
C GLY A 395 -3.80 3.79 -1.74
N VAL A 396 -2.97 2.79 -1.45
CA VAL A 396 -2.56 2.46 -0.07
C VAL A 396 -1.81 3.63 0.58
N VAL A 397 -0.91 4.30 -0.14
CA VAL A 397 -0.19 5.49 0.35
C VAL A 397 -1.17 6.63 0.70
N LEU A 398 -2.17 6.90 -0.16
CA LEU A 398 -3.19 7.92 0.11
C LEU A 398 -3.95 7.62 1.41
N LEU A 399 -4.32 6.36 1.63
CA LEU A 399 -5.02 5.94 2.84
C LEU A 399 -4.13 6.09 4.09
N CYS A 400 -2.85 5.73 4.00
CA CYS A 400 -1.88 5.98 5.09
C CYS A 400 -1.75 7.48 5.40
N LEU A 401 -1.70 8.34 4.38
CA LEU A 401 -1.57 9.79 4.55
C LEU A 401 -2.81 10.41 5.22
N VAL A 402 -4.02 9.98 4.86
CA VAL A 402 -5.26 10.51 5.45
C VAL A 402 -5.45 10.02 6.88
N THR A 403 -5.17 8.74 7.14
CA THR A 403 -5.48 8.10 8.43
C THR A 403 -4.34 8.17 9.44
N GLY A 404 -3.11 8.41 9.00
CA GLY A 404 -1.91 8.31 9.84
C GLY A 404 -1.64 6.89 10.35
N MET A 405 -2.37 5.89 9.84
CA MET A 405 -2.27 4.51 10.28
C MET A 405 -1.34 3.69 9.37
N PRO A 406 -0.78 2.57 9.87
CA PRO A 406 -0.08 1.61 9.03
C PRO A 406 -1.00 1.02 7.94
N ALA A 407 -0.42 0.67 6.78
CA ALA A 407 -1.14 0.28 5.56
C ALA A 407 -2.33 -0.68 5.74
N PHE A 408 -2.15 -1.81 6.44
CA PHE A 408 -3.25 -2.77 6.67
C PHE A 408 -4.39 -2.18 7.52
N ALA A 409 -4.06 -1.35 8.50
CA ALA A 409 -5.05 -0.69 9.36
C ALA A 409 -5.74 0.45 8.59
N ALA A 410 -4.98 1.25 7.84
CA ALA A 410 -5.49 2.34 7.02
C ALA A 410 -6.55 1.87 6.02
N LYS A 411 -6.26 0.81 5.24
CA LYS A 411 -7.23 0.26 4.27
C LYS A 411 -8.51 -0.21 4.96
N LYS A 412 -8.39 -0.97 6.04
CA LYS A 412 -9.55 -1.50 6.79
C LYS A 412 -10.38 -0.39 7.43
N ALA A 413 -9.73 0.66 7.97
CA ALA A 413 -10.43 1.79 8.60
C ALA A 413 -11.19 2.62 7.56
N ALA A 414 -10.55 2.90 6.41
CA ALA A 414 -11.20 3.62 5.31
C ALA A 414 -12.39 2.84 4.73
N GLN A 415 -12.28 1.52 4.56
CA GLN A 415 -13.40 0.68 4.12
C GLN A 415 -14.59 0.74 5.09
N LYS A 416 -14.34 0.60 6.40
CA LYS A 416 -15.40 0.74 7.42
C LYS A 416 -16.05 2.11 7.40
N ALA A 417 -15.27 3.16 7.15
CA ALA A 417 -15.81 4.51 7.05
C ALA A 417 -16.68 4.71 5.80
N ASN A 418 -16.24 4.16 4.67
CA ASN A 418 -17.00 4.15 3.43
C ASN A 418 -18.32 3.37 3.54
N ASP A 419 -18.32 2.26 4.27
CA ASP A 419 -19.50 1.43 4.52
C ASP A 419 -20.45 2.04 5.59
N GLY A 420 -20.11 3.20 6.16
CA GLY A 420 -20.88 3.86 7.20
C GLY A 420 -20.81 3.18 8.58
N SER A 421 -19.93 2.19 8.76
CA SER A 421 -19.73 1.50 10.04
C SER A 421 -18.99 2.36 11.07
N THR A 422 -18.23 3.35 10.62
CA THR A 422 -17.46 4.27 11.47
C THR A 422 -17.50 5.65 10.81
N PRO A 423 -17.69 6.75 11.55
CA PRO A 423 -17.69 8.07 10.93
C PRO A 423 -16.27 8.50 10.53
N TRP A 424 -16.13 9.24 9.42
CA TRP A 424 -14.82 9.67 8.89
C TRP A 424 -13.96 10.44 9.91
N HIS A 425 -14.54 11.20 10.83
CA HIS A 425 -13.78 11.96 11.84
C HIS A 425 -13.05 11.08 12.86
N GLU A 426 -13.43 9.82 13.02
CA GLU A 426 -12.72 8.87 13.87
C GLU A 426 -11.56 8.17 13.13
N VAL A 427 -11.55 8.27 11.80
CA VAL A 427 -10.58 7.57 10.92
C VAL A 427 -9.51 8.52 10.38
N VAL A 428 -9.86 9.78 10.14
CA VAL A 428 -8.93 10.82 9.69
C VAL A 428 -7.96 11.18 10.81
N ASP A 429 -6.69 11.35 10.47
CA ASP A 429 -5.63 11.68 11.42
C ASP A 429 -5.78 13.11 11.97
N ALA A 430 -6.23 13.22 13.21
CA ALA A 430 -6.36 14.51 13.90
C ALA A 430 -5.01 15.24 14.09
N THR A 431 -3.88 14.52 14.06
CA THR A 431 -2.55 15.12 14.22
C THR A 431 -2.10 15.91 12.98
N ALA A 432 -2.74 15.69 11.82
CA ALA A 432 -2.50 16.44 10.59
C ALA A 432 -3.03 17.90 10.64
N GLY A 433 -3.65 18.30 11.74
CA GLY A 433 -4.28 19.61 11.93
C GLY A 433 -5.72 19.65 11.40
N GLY A 434 -6.25 20.85 11.17
CA GLY A 434 -7.64 21.06 10.75
C GLY A 434 -7.90 20.79 9.27
N TRP A 435 -7.68 19.57 8.79
CA TRP A 435 -8.06 19.18 7.42
C TRP A 435 -9.60 19.28 7.28
N PRO A 436 -10.14 20.04 6.30
CA PRO A 436 -11.57 19.98 5.94
C PRO A 436 -12.06 18.56 5.69
N MET A 437 -13.13 18.14 6.36
CA MET A 437 -13.61 16.76 6.31
C MET A 437 -13.96 16.31 4.88
N GLU A 438 -14.52 17.22 4.08
CA GLU A 438 -14.88 16.95 2.69
C GLU A 438 -13.65 16.54 1.89
N ARG A 439 -12.54 17.28 2.04
CA ARG A 439 -11.28 17.00 1.35
C ARG A 439 -10.62 15.72 1.84
N ALA A 440 -10.62 15.48 3.15
CA ALA A 440 -10.06 14.24 3.71
C ALA A 440 -10.84 13.01 3.21
N THR A 441 -12.16 13.13 3.14
CA THR A 441 -13.04 12.09 2.60
C THR A 441 -12.80 11.88 1.10
N GLU A 442 -12.72 12.95 0.30
CA GLU A 442 -12.41 12.86 -1.14
C GLU A 442 -11.10 12.11 -1.41
N VAL A 443 -10.02 12.47 -0.69
CA VAL A 443 -8.71 11.81 -0.85
C VAL A 443 -8.75 10.35 -0.40
N ALA A 444 -9.47 10.03 0.66
CA ALA A 444 -9.60 8.64 1.12
C ALA A 444 -10.45 7.78 0.16
N LEU A 445 -11.54 8.32 -0.39
CA LEU A 445 -12.36 7.64 -1.39
C LEU A 445 -11.57 7.39 -2.68
N LEU A 446 -10.75 8.35 -3.10
CA LEU A 446 -9.80 8.18 -4.19
C LEU A 446 -8.80 7.04 -3.88
N GLY A 447 -8.25 7.00 -2.65
CA GLY A 447 -7.37 5.93 -2.20
C GLY A 447 -8.01 4.54 -2.27
N LEU A 448 -9.27 4.40 -1.84
CA LEU A 448 -10.05 3.16 -1.97
C LEU A 448 -10.27 2.79 -3.44
N LYS A 449 -10.66 3.77 -4.28
CA LYS A 449 -10.87 3.56 -5.72
C LYS A 449 -9.60 3.03 -6.41
N CYS A 450 -8.44 3.58 -6.06
CA CYS A 450 -7.15 3.11 -6.55
C CYS A 450 -6.81 1.68 -6.09
N CYS A 451 -7.22 1.29 -4.87
CA CYS A 451 -7.03 -0.06 -4.35
C CYS A 451 -7.97 -1.10 -4.98
N ASP A 452 -9.21 -0.71 -5.31
CA ASP A 452 -10.29 -1.62 -5.72
C ASP A 452 -10.49 -1.72 -7.24
N ALA A 453 -9.66 -1.06 -8.03
CA ALA A 453 -9.70 -1.05 -9.50
C ALA A 453 -9.61 -2.45 -10.16
N VAL A 454 -9.43 -3.51 -9.38
CA VAL A 454 -9.40 -4.91 -9.81
C VAL A 454 -10.65 -5.70 -9.41
N GLU A 455 -11.29 -5.40 -8.28
CA GLU A 455 -12.34 -6.26 -7.72
C GLU A 455 -13.68 -6.15 -8.49
N THR A 456 -13.87 -5.09 -9.29
CA THR A 456 -15.14 -4.81 -9.97
C THR A 456 -15.12 -4.99 -11.49
N GLY A 457 -13.97 -5.33 -12.11
CA GLY A 457 -13.86 -5.31 -13.57
C GLY A 457 -14.17 -3.93 -14.17
N GLY A 458 -13.93 -2.87 -13.42
CA GLY A 458 -14.29 -1.50 -13.78
C GLY A 458 -13.55 -0.97 -15.03
N PRO A 459 -14.15 -0.02 -15.77
CA PRO A 459 -13.67 0.47 -17.06
C PRO A 459 -12.48 1.43 -16.99
N HIS A 460 -12.02 1.81 -15.79
CA HIS A 460 -11.06 2.90 -15.63
C HIS A 460 -9.63 2.44 -15.89
N ARG A 461 -8.99 3.06 -16.87
CA ARG A 461 -7.58 2.84 -17.17
C ARG A 461 -6.72 3.50 -16.07
N PRO A 462 -5.55 2.93 -15.72
CA PRO A 462 -4.61 3.52 -14.76
C PRO A 462 -4.36 5.03 -14.98
N ALA A 463 -4.25 5.46 -16.23
CA ALA A 463 -4.07 6.86 -16.59
C ALA A 463 -5.24 7.76 -16.15
N GLU A 464 -6.50 7.31 -16.33
CA GLU A 464 -7.68 8.08 -15.93
C GLU A 464 -7.75 8.27 -14.41
N LEU A 465 -7.39 7.23 -13.65
CA LEU A 465 -7.33 7.30 -12.18
C LEU A 465 -6.22 8.25 -11.71
N LEU A 466 -5.08 8.27 -12.39
CA LEU A 466 -3.99 9.21 -12.07
C LEU A 466 -4.38 10.66 -12.43
N ASP A 467 -5.07 10.89 -13.54
CA ASP A 467 -5.57 12.21 -13.92
C ASP A 467 -6.64 12.74 -12.93
N GLU A 468 -7.56 11.86 -12.51
CA GLU A 468 -8.53 12.18 -11.45
C GLU A 468 -7.83 12.45 -10.12
N ALA A 469 -6.83 11.64 -9.76
CA ALA A 469 -6.06 11.83 -8.55
C ALA A 469 -5.29 13.15 -8.53
N LEU A 470 -4.65 13.52 -9.64
CA LEU A 470 -3.99 14.82 -9.81
C LEU A 470 -4.98 15.96 -9.60
N SER A 471 -6.15 15.88 -10.23
CA SER A 471 -7.18 16.92 -10.11
C SER A 471 -7.71 17.08 -8.68
N VAL A 472 -7.99 15.98 -7.99
CA VAL A 472 -8.47 16.00 -6.60
C VAL A 472 -7.40 16.51 -5.65
N LEU A 473 -6.16 16.08 -5.82
CA LEU A 473 -5.04 16.46 -4.95
C LEU A 473 -4.63 17.92 -5.16
N GLU A 474 -4.65 18.42 -6.39
CA GLU A 474 -4.42 19.84 -6.70
C GLU A 474 -5.48 20.74 -6.06
N ALA A 475 -6.76 20.37 -6.21
CA ALA A 475 -7.86 21.08 -5.55
C ALA A 475 -7.77 21.05 -4.02
N ALA A 476 -7.16 20.00 -3.45
CA ALA A 476 -6.90 19.90 -2.02
C ALA A 476 -5.70 20.77 -1.60
N THR A 477 -4.63 20.86 -2.39
CA THR A 477 -3.46 21.72 -2.08
C THR A 477 -3.78 23.21 -2.19
N ASP A 478 -4.66 23.61 -3.10
CA ASP A 478 -5.04 25.02 -3.33
C ASP A 478 -6.02 25.56 -2.28
N ALA A 479 -6.65 24.69 -1.49
CA ALA A 479 -7.52 25.10 -0.40
C ALA A 479 -6.70 25.75 0.72
N THR A 480 -6.69 27.09 0.76
CA THR A 480 -5.87 27.90 1.67
C THR A 480 -6.17 27.57 3.15
N PRO A 481 -5.15 27.40 4.02
CA PRO A 481 -5.40 27.23 5.46
C PRO A 481 -5.83 28.59 6.04
N GLY A 482 -7.12 28.74 6.38
CA GLY A 482 -7.61 29.87 7.18
C GLY A 482 -8.84 30.63 6.70
N ARG A 483 -9.53 30.25 5.63
CA ARG A 483 -10.85 30.86 5.31
C ARG A 483 -11.98 30.09 5.98
N THR A 484 -12.40 30.58 7.15
CA THR A 484 -13.66 30.20 7.78
C THR A 484 -14.85 30.46 6.86
N TRP A 485 -15.76 29.49 6.82
CA TRP A 485 -16.97 29.42 5.99
C TRP A 485 -18.02 30.47 6.39
N SER A 486 -17.76 31.76 6.17
CA SER A 486 -18.79 32.79 6.40
C SER A 486 -18.73 34.00 5.46
N SER A 487 -17.82 34.04 4.47
CA SER A 487 -17.69 35.24 3.61
C SER A 487 -17.83 34.99 2.10
N LEU A 488 -18.22 33.80 1.64
CA LEU A 488 -18.37 33.53 0.20
C LEU A 488 -19.72 33.93 -0.41
N SER A 489 -20.63 34.55 0.36
CA SER A 489 -21.84 35.12 -0.23
C SER A 489 -21.68 36.56 -0.75
N ALA A 490 -20.52 37.19 -0.60
CA ALA A 490 -20.28 38.50 -1.20
C ALA A 490 -18.79 38.81 -1.30
N SER A 491 -18.15 38.46 -2.43
CA SER A 491 -17.31 39.38 -3.23
C SER A 491 -16.54 38.64 -4.33
N THR A 492 -16.77 39.14 -5.55
CA THR A 492 -15.92 39.11 -6.75
C THR A 492 -15.63 37.76 -7.41
N ALA A 493 -16.45 37.49 -8.43
CA ALA A 493 -16.09 36.66 -9.58
C ALA A 493 -14.74 37.14 -10.18
N SER A 494 -13.71 36.31 -10.08
CA SER A 494 -12.52 36.40 -10.93
C SER A 494 -12.66 35.39 -12.08
N ASP A 495 -12.66 35.93 -13.29
CA ASP A 495 -13.06 35.34 -14.57
C ASP A 495 -12.00 34.40 -15.20
N SER A 496 -11.29 33.59 -14.40
CA SER A 496 -10.14 32.80 -14.87
C SER A 496 -10.40 31.30 -15.06
N GLY A 497 -11.54 30.75 -14.66
CA GLY A 497 -11.81 29.31 -14.65
C GLY A 497 -12.08 28.62 -16.00
N GLY A 498 -11.65 29.17 -17.14
CA GLY A 498 -11.88 28.53 -18.44
C GLY A 498 -11.19 29.15 -19.65
N ALA A 499 -10.17 29.98 -19.44
CA ALA A 499 -9.42 30.58 -20.54
C ALA A 499 -8.31 29.62 -21.03
N PRO A 500 -8.14 29.44 -22.35
CA PRO A 500 -6.98 28.76 -22.89
C PRO A 500 -5.67 29.37 -22.38
N SER A 501 -4.68 28.52 -22.09
CA SER A 501 -3.41 28.92 -21.46
C SER A 501 -2.64 30.00 -22.22
N TYR A 502 -2.78 30.08 -23.55
CA TYR A 502 -2.17 31.11 -24.39
C TYR A 502 -2.81 32.50 -24.25
N PHE A 503 -3.94 32.63 -23.55
CA PHE A 503 -4.51 33.92 -23.14
C PHE A 503 -4.00 34.39 -21.78
N LEU A 504 -3.33 33.53 -21.01
CA LEU A 504 -2.86 33.84 -19.68
C LEU A 504 -1.48 34.52 -19.74
N CYS A 505 -1.31 35.56 -18.93
CA CYS A 505 -0.03 36.21 -18.76
C CYS A 505 0.94 35.25 -18.06
N PRO A 506 2.16 35.03 -18.59
CA PRO A 506 3.09 34.12 -17.94
C PRO A 506 3.55 34.56 -16.55
N ILE A 507 3.53 35.86 -16.24
CA ILE A 507 3.87 36.43 -14.93
C ILE A 507 2.67 36.35 -13.99
N LEU A 508 1.53 36.94 -14.38
CA LEU A 508 0.37 37.11 -13.51
C LEU A 508 -0.54 35.87 -13.42
N LYS A 509 -0.44 34.95 -14.38
CA LYS A 509 -1.33 33.79 -14.57
C LYS A 509 -2.83 34.14 -14.75
N GLU A 510 -3.13 35.40 -15.06
CA GLU A 510 -4.47 35.90 -15.40
C GLU A 510 -4.63 36.15 -16.89
N VAL A 511 -5.87 36.17 -17.40
CA VAL A 511 -6.16 36.51 -18.81
C VAL A 511 -5.65 37.92 -19.13
N MET A 512 -4.79 38.04 -20.13
CA MET A 512 -4.18 39.30 -20.55
C MET A 512 -5.25 40.30 -21.04
N ARG A 513 -5.16 41.54 -20.56
CA ARG A 513 -5.99 42.66 -20.97
C ARG A 513 -5.27 43.51 -22.02
N ASP A 514 -3.97 43.73 -21.83
CA ASP A 514 -3.09 44.45 -22.75
C ASP A 514 -1.87 43.57 -23.08
N PRO A 515 -2.01 42.58 -23.98
CA PRO A 515 -0.90 41.71 -24.35
C PRO A 515 0.17 42.46 -25.16
N GLN A 516 1.42 42.37 -24.72
CA GLN A 516 2.62 42.99 -25.30
C GLN A 516 3.73 41.96 -25.50
N ILE A 517 4.40 42.00 -26.64
CA ILE A 517 5.50 41.11 -27.01
C ILE A 517 6.82 41.74 -26.53
N ALA A 518 7.61 41.00 -25.77
CA ALA A 518 8.96 41.41 -25.39
C ALA A 518 10.01 40.94 -26.43
N GLY A 519 11.26 41.41 -26.32
CA GLY A 519 12.33 41.11 -27.29
C GLY A 519 12.69 39.62 -27.46
N ASP A 520 12.20 38.75 -26.58
CA ASP A 520 12.31 37.28 -26.66
C ASP A 520 11.20 36.63 -27.50
N GLY A 521 10.21 37.41 -27.96
CA GLY A 521 9.04 36.93 -28.71
C GLY A 521 7.89 36.40 -27.85
N PHE A 522 8.01 36.42 -26.52
CA PHE A 522 6.92 36.03 -25.61
C PHE A 522 5.98 37.20 -25.34
N THR A 523 4.71 36.88 -25.11
CA THR A 523 3.67 37.88 -24.84
C THR A 523 3.31 37.91 -23.36
N TYR A 524 3.28 39.11 -22.78
CA TYR A 524 3.02 39.38 -21.38
C TYR A 524 1.93 40.46 -21.23
N GLU A 525 1.38 40.60 -20.02
CA GLU A 525 0.56 41.77 -19.70
C GLU A 525 1.46 43.01 -19.66
N ALA A 526 1.04 44.09 -20.32
CA ALA A 526 1.84 45.31 -20.47
C ALA A 526 2.37 45.83 -19.13
N GLU A 527 1.51 45.91 -18.12
CA GLU A 527 1.87 46.47 -16.82
C GLU A 527 2.84 45.56 -16.06
N ALA A 528 2.62 44.24 -16.11
CA ALA A 528 3.50 43.28 -15.45
C ALA A 528 4.91 43.27 -16.04
N MET A 529 5.00 43.37 -17.38
CA MET A 529 6.31 43.39 -18.06
C MET A 529 7.05 44.72 -17.85
N LYS A 530 6.34 45.85 -17.81
CA LYS A 530 6.93 47.15 -17.47
C LYS A 530 7.44 47.18 -16.02
N GLU A 531 6.68 46.60 -15.08
CA GLU A 531 7.10 46.50 -13.69
C GLU A 531 8.34 45.62 -13.52
N TRP A 532 8.39 44.50 -14.25
CA TRP A 532 9.56 43.62 -14.29
C TRP A 532 10.81 44.35 -14.78
N LEU A 533 10.74 45.03 -15.93
CA LEU A 533 11.85 45.82 -16.47
C LEU A 533 12.22 47.02 -15.57
N GLY A 534 11.20 47.69 -15.01
CA GLY A 534 11.37 48.82 -14.11
C GLY A 534 12.01 48.47 -12.76
N SER A 535 11.95 47.20 -12.36
CA SER A 535 12.60 46.67 -11.16
C SER A 535 14.09 46.37 -11.34
N GLY A 536 14.65 46.69 -12.52
CA GLY A 536 16.08 46.51 -12.84
C GLY A 536 16.43 45.15 -13.42
N HIS A 537 15.43 44.33 -13.77
CA HIS A 537 15.66 43.08 -14.49
C HIS A 537 15.85 43.34 -15.99
N ASP A 538 16.88 42.74 -16.59
CA ASP A 538 17.14 42.76 -18.04
C ASP A 538 16.93 41.37 -18.69
N THR A 539 16.28 40.45 -17.98
CA THR A 539 16.04 39.07 -18.42
C THR A 539 14.56 38.78 -18.70
N SER A 540 14.31 37.78 -19.54
CA SER A 540 12.98 37.24 -19.86
C SER A 540 12.40 36.51 -18.65
N PRO A 541 11.18 36.86 -18.20
CA PRO A 541 10.50 36.13 -17.12
C PRO A 541 10.23 34.65 -17.43
N MET A 542 10.18 34.27 -18.72
CA MET A 542 9.87 32.90 -19.15
C MET A 542 11.10 32.04 -19.35
N THR A 543 12.20 32.61 -19.84
CA THR A 543 13.40 31.85 -20.22
C THR A 543 14.60 32.14 -19.34
N ASN A 544 14.52 33.17 -18.51
CA ASN A 544 15.63 33.70 -17.70
C ASN A 544 16.87 34.10 -18.52
N LEU A 545 16.72 34.28 -19.83
CA LEU A 545 17.75 34.77 -20.74
C LEU A 545 17.67 36.29 -20.86
N LYS A 546 18.80 36.95 -21.12
CA LYS A 546 18.85 38.41 -21.31
C LYS A 546 18.01 38.83 -22.52
N LEU A 547 17.16 39.84 -22.35
CA LEU A 547 16.32 40.36 -23.42
C LEU A 547 17.16 41.14 -24.44
N PRO A 548 16.97 40.90 -25.75
CA PRO A 548 17.66 41.65 -26.80
C PRO A 548 17.33 43.15 -26.79
N THR A 549 16.09 43.49 -26.42
CA THR A 549 15.57 44.87 -26.33
C THR A 549 14.60 44.98 -25.15
N ASP A 550 14.53 46.16 -24.54
CA ASP A 550 13.55 46.56 -23.52
C ASP A 550 12.25 47.13 -24.13
N GLU A 551 12.23 47.36 -25.45
CA GLU A 551 11.04 47.80 -26.18
C GLU A 551 9.96 46.70 -26.22
N LEU A 552 8.73 47.07 -25.85
CA LEU A 552 7.55 46.21 -25.89
C LEU A 552 6.68 46.54 -27.10
N MET A 553 6.27 45.51 -27.83
CA MET A 553 5.42 45.65 -29.03
C MET A 553 3.98 45.18 -28.77
N PRO A 554 2.94 46.00 -29.04
CA PRO A 554 1.55 45.58 -28.81
C PRO A 554 1.14 44.36 -29.64
N ASN A 555 0.62 43.32 -28.98
CA ASN A 555 0.06 42.15 -29.65
C ASN A 555 -1.43 42.35 -29.93
N HIS A 556 -1.75 43.13 -30.97
CA HIS A 556 -3.13 43.43 -31.34
C HIS A 556 -3.95 42.18 -31.74
N ALA A 557 -3.30 41.18 -32.34
CA ALA A 557 -3.95 39.93 -32.74
C ALA A 557 -4.42 39.12 -31.52
N LEU A 558 -3.53 38.93 -30.52
CA LEU A 558 -3.90 38.23 -29.30
C LEU A 558 -4.95 39.00 -28.50
N ARG A 559 -4.86 40.33 -28.47
CA ARG A 559 -5.87 41.18 -27.83
C ARG A 559 -7.25 40.99 -28.46
N ALA A 560 -7.33 40.97 -29.79
CA ALA A 560 -8.60 40.75 -30.50
C ALA A 560 -9.16 39.35 -30.23
N ALA A 561 -8.30 38.31 -30.24
CA ALA A 561 -8.70 36.94 -29.94
C ALA A 561 -9.24 36.77 -28.51
N ILE A 562 -8.61 37.42 -27.52
CA ILE A 562 -9.08 37.44 -26.14
C ILE A 562 -10.44 38.13 -26.04
N GLN A 563 -10.63 39.25 -26.73
CA GLN A 563 -11.91 39.96 -26.74
C GLN A 563 -13.03 39.12 -27.35
N GLU A 564 -12.78 38.47 -28.50
CA GLU A 564 -13.74 37.57 -29.13
C GLU A 564 -14.09 36.37 -28.24
N TRP A 565 -13.09 35.77 -27.58
CA TRP A 565 -13.29 34.71 -26.60
C TRP A 565 -14.17 35.15 -25.42
N ARG A 566 -13.99 36.38 -24.92
CA ARG A 566 -14.84 36.93 -23.85
C ARG A 566 -16.28 37.18 -24.32
N HIS A 567 -16.48 37.50 -25.59
CA HIS A 567 -17.81 37.77 -26.16
C HIS A 567 -18.59 36.50 -26.56
N THR A 568 -17.92 35.37 -26.79
CA THR A 568 -18.55 34.11 -27.24
C THR A 568 -19.04 33.21 -26.09
N ARG A 569 -18.90 33.61 -24.82
CA ARG A 569 -19.42 32.84 -23.68
C ARG A 569 -20.94 33.04 -23.54
N PRO A 570 -21.77 31.97 -23.56
CA PRO A 570 -23.20 32.08 -23.34
C PRO A 570 -23.47 32.52 -21.89
N SER A 571 -24.24 33.60 -21.74
CA SER A 571 -24.70 34.13 -20.46
C SER A 571 -25.70 33.20 -19.78
N THR A 572 -25.23 32.28 -18.93
CA THR A 572 -26.05 31.45 -18.03
C THR A 572 -26.06 31.96 -16.59
N PHE A 573 -26.03 33.29 -16.40
CA PHE A 573 -26.17 33.95 -15.09
C PHE A 573 -27.11 35.15 -15.10
N GLN A 574 -28.26 35.01 -15.76
CA GLN A 574 -29.42 35.90 -15.56
C GLN A 574 -30.66 35.07 -15.27
N ARG A 575 -30.78 34.61 -14.02
CA ARG A 575 -32.06 34.32 -13.35
C ARG A 575 -31.77 34.11 -11.89
N TYR A 576 -31.97 35.16 -11.11
CA TYR A 576 -32.46 35.25 -9.73
C TYR A 576 -32.10 36.69 -9.30
N GLN A 577 -33.01 37.61 -9.63
CA GLN A 577 -33.15 38.87 -8.88
C GLN A 577 -33.84 38.58 -7.57
#